data_AF-A0A559LFZ8-F1
#
_entry.id   AF-A0A559LFZ8-F1
#
_cell.length_a   1.000
_cell.length_b   1.000
_cell.length_c   1.000
_cell.angle_alpha   90.00
_cell.angle_beta   90.00
_cell.angle_gamma   90.00
#
_symmetry.space_group_name_H-M   'P 1'
#
loop_
_entity.id
_entity.type
_entity.pdbx_description
1 polymer ?
#
loop_
_entity_poly.entity_id
_entity_poly.type
_entity_poly.pdbx_seq_one_letter_code
_entity_poly.pdbx_strand_id
1 'polypeptide(L)'
;MVREDHHESATAAEKLALIKSPLVASDSSIDGLPTRSPTAPDLSLFGNRYEDDCPQFQKHEDASLLELFYDLFFAANYTVFCETQGVNSHERFKAYVGYFSILWITWLTTSLYDVRFVTDSLFERAARGVHLGVMVGFAVVAPKFTPHDQNMKTMRTMSIILMVSRLCLAVEYGSILWHVRKYKKQVLPMMLQIGLNFALAMIYLGVTFRFTDHNSNVFMTWYVLAGVELILTFAIAYIYPVLSFQGTHLMKRIGLLTVIIVGDGIITISKSVVTIVESPDAWNAQTIGIVTAAATTIYAVFLIYFDWMKNPYLPKFRQQLWTLLHYPLHLALCLFIQGFTQLVIWTKIFDVFKHLNSSSVLLDNTSLMAKATTKMIVDELQKVVTKFFETYTPQYITTLNTADAALKNISTINDTFWPQIVKYSDTNQDKDFPDQNDYQTFVDAMIGLMSAMENALLETFKINLAKEVDDENKSKGIQQTDSGFESELNEKMWIRFQLIFNYTYIAAGISLILMVALAVISRTKPWSKWAITRHIIFILLGLGTSLVALIRYSETRSTEYQQSSWMLPTITIVWLVVLVLTHIRNPPPLFFKGSQSFWSRRKNNQQTYDYVMPAEGQTAYKGAPSTQVRSSV
;
A
#
# COMPACT_ATOMS: atom_id res chain seq x y z
N MET A 1 21.51 -43.85 -42.86
CA MET A 1 20.08 -43.94 -43.25
C MET A 1 19.37 -44.61 -42.08
N VAL A 2 18.50 -44.00 -41.29
CA VAL A 2 17.71 -42.77 -41.38
C VAL A 2 17.68 -42.18 -39.95
N ARG A 3 17.84 -40.86 -39.84
CA ARG A 3 17.83 -40.10 -38.59
C ARG A 3 16.37 -39.73 -38.33
N GLU A 4 15.76 -40.26 -37.27
CA GLU A 4 14.44 -39.81 -36.82
C GLU A 4 14.65 -38.53 -36.02
N ASP A 5 14.39 -37.40 -36.67
CA ASP A 5 14.32 -36.10 -36.04
C ASP A 5 13.03 -36.02 -35.21
N HIS A 6 13.18 -35.93 -33.89
CA HIS A 6 12.11 -35.45 -33.01
C HIS A 6 11.84 -33.98 -33.35
N HIS A 7 10.89 -33.73 -34.24
CA HIS A 7 10.29 -32.42 -34.38
C HIS A 7 9.46 -32.12 -33.12
N GLU A 8 10.08 -31.43 -32.16
CA GLU A 8 9.34 -30.48 -31.33
C GLU A 8 8.60 -29.54 -32.29
N SER A 9 7.27 -29.63 -32.33
CA SER A 9 6.45 -28.67 -33.03
C SER A 9 6.61 -27.32 -32.31
N ALA A 10 7.59 -26.53 -32.73
CA ALA A 10 7.63 -25.12 -32.46
C ALA A 10 6.29 -24.54 -32.93
N THR A 11 5.40 -24.22 -31.99
CA THR A 11 4.17 -23.48 -32.27
C THR A 11 4.58 -22.20 -32.96
N ALA A 12 4.39 -22.13 -34.28
CA ALA A 12 4.68 -20.95 -35.06
C ALA A 12 3.93 -19.77 -34.43
N ALA A 13 4.63 -18.69 -34.10
CA ALA A 13 4.01 -17.49 -33.54
C ALA A 13 2.93 -17.00 -34.51
N GLU A 14 1.67 -17.14 -34.10
CA GLU A 14 0.50 -16.73 -34.88
C GLU A 14 0.65 -15.25 -35.24
N LYS A 15 0.56 -14.88 -36.53
CA LYS A 15 0.63 -13.47 -36.94
C LYS A 15 -0.50 -12.69 -36.28
N LEU A 16 -0.16 -11.57 -35.63
CA LEU A 16 -1.13 -10.71 -34.95
C LEU A 16 -2.23 -10.24 -35.91
N ALA A 17 -3.47 -10.59 -35.60
CA ALA A 17 -4.64 -10.09 -36.31
C ALA A 17 -4.92 -8.63 -35.92
N LEU A 18 -5.50 -7.86 -36.85
CA LEU A 18 -5.93 -6.48 -36.58
C LEU A 18 -6.99 -6.44 -35.47
N ILE A 19 -7.99 -7.32 -35.56
CA ILE A 19 -9.04 -7.52 -34.56
C ILE A 19 -9.26 -9.04 -34.47
N LYS A 20 -9.09 -9.63 -33.28
CA LYS A 20 -9.30 -11.06 -33.02
C LYS A 20 -10.66 -11.24 -32.34
N SER A 21 -11.41 -12.27 -32.74
CA SER A 21 -12.71 -12.56 -32.13
C SER A 21 -12.52 -13.09 -30.70
N PRO A 22 -13.22 -12.54 -29.70
CA PRO A 22 -13.19 -13.04 -28.32
C PRO A 22 -14.07 -14.28 -28.11
N LEU A 23 -14.85 -14.69 -29.12
CA LEU A 23 -15.73 -15.85 -29.04
C LEU A 23 -14.94 -17.16 -29.18
N VAL A 24 -15.34 -18.19 -28.44
CA VAL A 24 -14.86 -19.56 -28.65
C VAL A 24 -15.36 -20.01 -30.03
N ALA A 25 -14.46 -20.53 -30.88
CA ALA A 25 -14.86 -21.11 -32.15
C ALA A 25 -15.70 -22.36 -31.86
N SER A 26 -16.92 -22.43 -32.40
CA SER A 26 -17.66 -23.69 -32.42
C SER A 26 -16.92 -24.63 -33.37
N ASP A 27 -16.38 -25.74 -32.86
CA ASP A 27 -15.84 -26.82 -33.69
C ASP A 27 -16.96 -27.41 -34.56
N SER A 28 -17.21 -26.79 -35.69
CA SER A 28 -18.08 -27.30 -36.76
C SER A 28 -17.26 -27.63 -38.01
N SER A 29 -15.94 -27.80 -37.88
CA SER A 29 -15.03 -28.09 -38.99
C SER A 29 -13.90 -29.04 -38.62
N ILE A 30 -14.23 -30.16 -37.98
CA ILE A 30 -13.42 -31.38 -38.08
C ILE A 30 -14.31 -32.42 -38.76
N ASP A 31 -14.11 -32.61 -40.06
CA ASP A 31 -14.56 -33.77 -40.82
C ASP A 31 -13.79 -35.01 -40.32
N GLY A 32 -14.10 -35.44 -39.11
CA GLY A 32 -13.62 -36.67 -38.50
C GLY A 32 -14.82 -37.36 -37.89
N LEU A 33 -15.35 -38.37 -38.60
CA LEU A 33 -16.41 -39.23 -38.09
C LEU A 33 -16.10 -39.68 -36.65
N PRO A 34 -17.02 -39.46 -35.68
CA PRO A 34 -16.85 -40.03 -34.36
C PRO A 34 -17.03 -41.55 -34.46
N THR A 35 -16.00 -42.30 -34.06
CA THR A 35 -16.08 -43.74 -33.85
C THR A 35 -17.12 -44.03 -32.76
N ARG A 36 -18.29 -44.47 -33.20
CA ARG A 36 -19.43 -44.87 -32.35
C ARG A 36 -19.06 -46.05 -31.46
N SER A 37 -19.13 -45.87 -30.15
CA SER A 37 -19.33 -46.97 -29.20
C SER A 37 -20.85 -47.28 -29.13
N PRO A 38 -21.33 -48.52 -29.32
CA PRO A 38 -22.76 -48.80 -29.55
C PRO A 38 -23.68 -48.76 -28.31
N THR A 39 -23.21 -48.32 -27.14
CA THR A 39 -23.94 -48.56 -25.87
C THR A 39 -24.15 -47.35 -24.97
N ALA A 40 -23.78 -46.14 -25.39
CA ALA A 40 -24.14 -44.92 -24.66
C ALA A 40 -25.36 -44.24 -25.33
N PRO A 41 -26.42 -43.86 -24.57
CA PRO A 41 -27.48 -43.04 -25.12
C PRO A 41 -26.88 -41.70 -25.58
N ASP A 42 -27.27 -41.27 -26.78
CA ASP A 42 -26.81 -40.01 -27.36
C ASP A 42 -27.37 -38.82 -26.58
N LEU A 43 -26.59 -38.37 -25.60
CA LEU A 43 -26.90 -37.20 -24.77
C LEU A 43 -26.78 -35.88 -25.54
N SER A 44 -26.25 -35.89 -26.77
CA SER A 44 -26.24 -34.69 -27.63
C SER A 44 -27.65 -34.28 -28.08
N LEU A 45 -28.60 -35.22 -28.08
CA LEU A 45 -30.01 -34.95 -28.36
C LEU A 45 -30.72 -34.21 -27.21
N PHE A 46 -30.17 -34.27 -25.99
CA PHE A 46 -30.63 -33.52 -24.82
C PHE A 46 -29.88 -32.18 -24.69
N GLY A 47 -29.61 -31.53 -25.83
CA GLY A 47 -29.00 -30.21 -25.87
C GLY A 47 -29.61 -29.28 -24.84
N ASN A 48 -28.74 -28.67 -24.01
CA ASN A 48 -29.12 -27.61 -23.07
C ASN A 48 -29.69 -26.44 -23.88
N ARG A 49 -31.00 -26.45 -24.14
CA ARG A 49 -31.73 -25.43 -24.92
C ARG A 49 -31.63 -24.01 -24.33
N TYR A 50 -30.99 -23.86 -23.16
CA TYR A 50 -30.66 -22.60 -22.49
C TYR A 50 -29.24 -22.08 -22.78
N GLU A 51 -28.30 -22.91 -23.24
CA GLU A 51 -26.91 -22.49 -23.51
C GLU A 51 -26.71 -21.88 -24.91
N ASP A 52 -27.55 -22.23 -25.89
CA ASP A 52 -27.42 -21.78 -27.29
C ASP A 52 -27.59 -20.25 -27.51
N ASP A 53 -28.18 -19.53 -26.54
CA ASP A 53 -28.48 -18.10 -26.67
C ASP A 53 -27.42 -17.16 -26.02
N CYS A 54 -26.38 -17.71 -25.38
CA CYS A 54 -25.33 -16.93 -24.75
C CYS A 54 -23.96 -17.20 -25.40
N PRO A 55 -23.30 -16.18 -25.99
CA PRO A 55 -21.96 -16.35 -26.54
C PRO A 55 -20.98 -16.77 -25.44
N GLN A 56 -20.15 -17.77 -25.74
CA GLN A 56 -19.04 -18.15 -24.89
C GLN A 56 -17.78 -17.39 -25.32
N PHE A 57 -17.15 -16.68 -24.39
CA PHE A 57 -15.88 -16.00 -24.62
C PHE A 57 -14.70 -16.89 -24.26
N GLN A 58 -13.57 -16.67 -24.92
CA GLN A 58 -12.29 -17.29 -24.56
C GLN A 58 -11.93 -16.86 -23.13
N LYS A 59 -11.83 -17.84 -22.24
CA LYS A 59 -11.45 -17.62 -20.84
C LYS A 59 -9.99 -17.97 -20.66
N HIS A 60 -9.24 -17.06 -20.08
CA HIS A 60 -7.87 -17.30 -19.67
C HIS A 60 -7.87 -17.74 -18.20
N GLU A 61 -7.15 -18.82 -17.89
CA GLU A 61 -7.03 -19.26 -16.50
C GLU A 61 -6.09 -18.36 -15.70
N ASP A 62 -5.13 -17.70 -16.35
CA ASP A 62 -4.11 -16.84 -15.76
C ASP A 62 -4.07 -15.46 -16.41
N ALA A 63 -3.53 -14.48 -15.67
CA ALA A 63 -3.30 -13.14 -16.18
C ALA A 63 -2.21 -13.16 -17.25
N SER A 64 -2.48 -12.49 -18.36
CA SER A 64 -1.50 -12.24 -19.41
C SER A 64 -0.39 -11.30 -18.91
N LEU A 65 0.79 -11.38 -19.53
CA LEU A 65 1.91 -10.46 -19.25
C LEU A 65 1.53 -8.99 -19.43
N LEU A 66 0.64 -8.69 -20.38
CA LEU A 66 0.18 -7.34 -20.68
C LEU A 66 -0.78 -6.80 -19.61
N GLU A 67 -1.62 -7.65 -19.02
CA GLU A 67 -2.43 -7.28 -17.85
C GLU A 67 -1.53 -7.02 -16.63
N LEU A 68 -0.54 -7.89 -16.38
CA LEU A 68 0.42 -7.68 -15.30
C LEU A 68 1.21 -6.38 -15.50
N PHE A 69 1.64 -6.10 -16.73
CA PHE A 69 2.35 -4.87 -17.09
C PHE A 69 1.52 -3.62 -16.82
N TYR A 70 0.20 -3.66 -17.05
CA TYR A 70 -0.69 -2.57 -16.66
C TYR A 70 -0.80 -2.40 -15.13
N ASP A 71 -0.85 -3.51 -14.40
CA ASP A 71 -0.90 -3.49 -12.93
C ASP A 71 0.41 -2.89 -12.32
N LEU A 72 1.56 -3.06 -12.98
CA LEU A 72 2.82 -2.39 -12.62
C LEU A 72 2.73 -0.86 -12.77
N PHE A 73 2.02 -0.34 -13.78
CA PHE A 73 1.82 1.11 -13.93
C PHE A 73 0.93 1.69 -12.85
N PHE A 74 -0.07 0.93 -12.38
CA PHE A 74 -0.83 1.30 -11.18
C PHE A 74 0.11 1.47 -9.98
N ALA A 75 1.00 0.49 -9.76
CA ALA A 75 1.96 0.52 -8.66
C ALA A 75 2.88 1.75 -8.74
N ALA A 76 3.49 1.98 -9.90
CA ALA A 76 4.39 3.11 -10.11
C ALA A 76 3.70 4.46 -9.87
N ASN A 77 2.44 4.61 -10.32
CA ASN A 77 1.64 5.81 -10.04
C ASN A 77 1.43 6.03 -8.55
N TYR A 78 1.06 4.96 -7.86
CA TYR A 78 0.86 4.98 -6.43
C TYR A 78 2.16 5.35 -5.68
N THR A 79 3.31 4.77 -6.04
CA THR A 79 4.62 5.10 -5.45
C THR A 79 4.98 6.56 -5.67
N VAL A 80 4.83 7.09 -6.88
CA VAL A 80 5.11 8.50 -7.19
C VAL A 80 4.19 9.43 -6.40
N PHE A 81 2.91 9.10 -6.30
CA PHE A 81 1.98 9.88 -5.49
C PHE A 81 2.37 9.87 -4.01
N CYS A 82 2.75 8.71 -3.48
CA CYS A 82 3.21 8.55 -2.11
C CYS A 82 4.46 9.38 -1.79
N GLU A 83 5.42 9.44 -2.71
CA GLU A 83 6.65 10.22 -2.55
C GLU A 83 6.40 11.73 -2.64
N THR A 84 5.44 12.15 -3.46
CA THR A 84 5.17 13.58 -3.72
C THR A 84 4.12 14.18 -2.78
N GLN A 85 3.15 13.37 -2.34
CA GLN A 85 1.98 13.74 -1.53
C GLN A 85 1.88 12.87 -0.28
N GLY A 86 3.00 12.67 0.41
CA GLY A 86 3.06 11.89 1.65
C GLY A 86 2.01 12.35 2.69
N VAL A 87 1.47 11.38 3.44
CA VAL A 87 0.39 11.61 4.43
C VAL A 87 0.95 12.27 5.69
N ASN A 88 1.14 13.59 5.63
CA ASN A 88 1.76 14.36 6.71
C ASN A 88 0.87 15.49 7.26
N SER A 89 -0.30 15.73 6.66
CA SER A 89 -1.32 16.67 7.12
C SER A 89 -2.73 16.10 6.89
N HIS A 90 -3.73 16.65 7.59
CA HIS A 90 -5.11 16.19 7.43
C HIS A 90 -5.66 16.41 6.01
N GLU A 91 -5.24 17.48 5.35
CA GLU A 91 -5.62 17.77 3.97
C GLU A 91 -4.98 16.77 2.99
N ARG A 92 -3.69 16.47 3.18
CA ARG A 92 -2.98 15.48 2.38
C ARG A 92 -3.51 14.07 2.59
N PHE A 93 -3.97 13.73 3.81
CA PHE A 93 -4.69 12.48 4.05
C PHE A 93 -5.95 12.36 3.18
N LYS A 94 -6.76 13.43 3.09
CA LYS A 94 -7.95 13.43 2.21
C LYS A 94 -7.57 13.34 0.73
N ALA A 95 -6.55 14.07 0.31
CA ALA A 95 -6.02 14.00 -1.04
C ALA A 95 -5.55 12.59 -1.39
N TYR A 96 -4.89 11.92 -0.43
CA TYR A 96 -4.41 10.55 -0.55
C TYR A 96 -5.54 9.55 -0.77
N VAL A 97 -6.56 9.57 0.10
CA VAL A 97 -7.73 8.68 -0.04
C VAL A 97 -8.43 8.93 -1.38
N GLY A 98 -8.59 10.20 -1.75
CA GLY A 98 -9.22 10.58 -3.02
C GLY A 98 -8.45 10.09 -4.24
N TYR A 99 -7.14 10.37 -4.31
CA TYR A 99 -6.31 9.95 -5.44
C TYR A 99 -6.28 8.42 -5.57
N PHE A 100 -6.06 7.71 -4.46
CA PHE A 100 -6.10 6.26 -4.43
C PHE A 100 -7.45 5.70 -4.90
N SER A 101 -8.57 6.31 -4.49
CA SER A 101 -9.91 5.91 -4.92
C SER A 101 -10.07 5.97 -6.44
N ILE A 102 -9.68 7.08 -7.05
CA ILE A 102 -9.83 7.26 -8.49
C ILE A 102 -8.89 6.33 -9.25
N LEU A 103 -7.64 6.21 -8.81
CA LEU A 103 -6.65 5.32 -9.41
C LEU A 103 -7.11 3.85 -9.34
N TRP A 104 -7.57 3.40 -8.18
CA TRP A 104 -8.02 2.02 -7.95
C TRP A 104 -9.30 1.69 -8.72
N ILE A 105 -10.29 2.59 -8.73
CA ILE A 105 -11.52 2.37 -9.49
C ILE A 105 -11.22 2.35 -10.99
N THR A 106 -10.37 3.26 -11.48
CA THR A 106 -9.96 3.29 -12.90
C THR A 106 -9.28 1.99 -13.31
N TRP A 107 -8.31 1.55 -12.50
CA TRP A 107 -7.64 0.26 -12.69
C TRP A 107 -8.65 -0.89 -12.69
N LEU A 108 -9.57 -0.93 -11.73
CA LEU A 108 -10.54 -2.01 -11.62
C LEU A 108 -11.47 -2.02 -12.84
N THR A 109 -12.04 -0.89 -13.24
CA THR A 109 -12.98 -0.83 -14.38
C THR A 109 -12.35 -1.31 -15.68
N THR A 110 -11.09 -0.93 -15.93
CA THR A 110 -10.32 -1.46 -17.07
C THR A 110 -10.06 -2.95 -16.87
N SER A 111 -9.69 -3.36 -15.65
CA SER A 111 -9.42 -4.77 -15.37
C SER A 111 -10.64 -5.68 -15.58
N LEU A 112 -11.84 -5.20 -15.24
CA LEU A 112 -13.10 -5.92 -15.42
C LEU A 112 -13.47 -6.09 -16.90
N TYR A 113 -12.99 -5.23 -17.80
CA TYR A 113 -13.09 -5.46 -19.24
C TYR A 113 -12.13 -6.58 -19.66
N ASP A 114 -10.87 -6.48 -19.24
CA ASP A 114 -9.81 -7.41 -19.67
C ASP A 114 -10.12 -8.85 -19.31
N VAL A 115 -10.50 -9.09 -18.05
CA VAL A 115 -10.78 -10.45 -17.56
C VAL A 115 -11.96 -11.12 -18.26
N ARG A 116 -12.78 -10.35 -19.00
CA ARG A 116 -13.92 -10.88 -19.75
C ARG A 116 -13.61 -11.08 -21.23
N PHE A 117 -12.85 -10.18 -21.83
CA PHE A 117 -12.84 -10.02 -23.28
C PHE A 117 -11.45 -9.92 -23.92
N VAL A 118 -10.38 -9.81 -23.14
CA VAL A 118 -9.06 -9.55 -23.71
C VAL A 118 -8.65 -10.68 -24.66
N THR A 119 -8.29 -10.29 -25.88
CA THR A 119 -7.69 -11.16 -26.90
C THR A 119 -6.42 -10.52 -27.41
N ASP A 120 -5.44 -11.34 -27.78
CA ASP A 120 -4.19 -10.80 -28.33
C ASP A 120 -4.40 -10.35 -29.79
N SER A 121 -4.62 -9.05 -29.98
CA SER A 121 -4.81 -8.38 -31.27
C SER A 121 -4.20 -6.98 -31.28
N LEU A 122 -3.97 -6.42 -32.47
CA LEU A 122 -3.39 -5.07 -32.60
C LEU A 122 -4.30 -3.99 -31.99
N PHE A 123 -5.61 -4.11 -32.16
CA PHE A 123 -6.58 -3.18 -31.55
C PHE A 123 -6.49 -3.20 -30.02
N GLU A 124 -6.52 -4.39 -29.40
CA GLU A 124 -6.46 -4.53 -27.93
C GLU A 124 -5.12 -4.04 -27.37
N ARG A 125 -4.01 -4.25 -28.09
CA ARG A 125 -2.70 -3.69 -27.70
C ARG A 125 -2.67 -2.16 -27.80
N ALA A 126 -3.28 -1.58 -28.83
CA ALA A 126 -3.37 -0.12 -28.98
C ALA A 126 -4.26 0.50 -27.88
N ALA A 127 -5.41 -0.11 -27.58
CA ALA A 127 -6.29 0.31 -26.49
C ALA A 127 -5.58 0.21 -25.13
N ARG A 128 -4.80 -0.86 -24.90
CA ARG A 128 -3.93 -0.94 -23.71
C ARG A 128 -2.89 0.17 -23.68
N GLY A 129 -2.31 0.54 -24.81
CA GLY A 129 -1.41 1.69 -24.92
C GLY A 129 -2.08 2.99 -24.45
N VAL A 130 -3.36 3.21 -24.79
CA VAL A 130 -4.15 4.34 -24.27
C VAL A 130 -4.36 4.25 -22.76
N HIS A 131 -4.72 3.07 -22.23
CA HIS A 131 -4.86 2.85 -20.78
C HIS A 131 -3.55 3.08 -20.01
N LEU A 132 -2.40 2.69 -20.58
CA LEU A 132 -1.08 3.00 -20.03
C LEU A 132 -0.80 4.51 -20.07
N GLY A 133 -1.17 5.18 -21.17
CA GLY A 133 -1.09 6.64 -21.28
C GLY A 133 -1.95 7.37 -20.24
N VAL A 134 -3.15 6.85 -19.95
CA VAL A 134 -4.02 7.32 -18.86
C VAL A 134 -3.29 7.20 -17.52
N MET A 135 -2.68 6.04 -17.23
CA MET A 135 -1.87 5.83 -16.03
C MET A 135 -0.69 6.81 -15.96
N VAL A 136 0.04 7.05 -17.04
CA VAL A 136 1.10 8.09 -17.03
C VAL A 136 0.51 9.48 -16.75
N GLY A 137 -0.67 9.79 -17.29
CA GLY A 137 -1.40 11.04 -17.00
C GLY A 137 -1.68 11.22 -15.51
N PHE A 138 -2.09 10.17 -14.80
CA PHE A 138 -2.28 10.18 -13.34
C PHE A 138 -1.00 10.57 -12.59
N ALA A 139 0.17 10.11 -13.03
CA ALA A 139 1.45 10.44 -12.40
C ALA A 139 1.84 11.90 -12.64
N VAL A 140 1.50 12.45 -13.81
CA VAL A 140 1.79 13.87 -14.14
C VAL A 140 1.01 14.84 -13.25
N VAL A 141 -0.24 14.50 -12.88
CA VAL A 141 -1.08 15.36 -12.04
C VAL A 141 -0.87 15.15 -10.54
N ALA A 142 -0.30 14.00 -10.13
CA ALA A 142 -0.09 13.61 -8.74
C ALA A 142 0.60 14.68 -7.85
N PRO A 143 1.72 15.32 -8.26
CA PRO A 143 2.45 16.25 -7.39
C PRO A 143 1.68 17.52 -7.05
N LYS A 144 0.66 17.88 -7.86
CA LYS A 144 -0.18 19.07 -7.67
C LYS A 144 -1.64 18.71 -7.37
N PHE A 145 -1.88 17.47 -6.92
CA PHE A 145 -3.20 16.99 -6.59
C PHE A 145 -3.61 17.45 -5.18
N THR A 146 -4.16 18.67 -5.11
CA THR A 146 -4.60 19.30 -3.87
C THR A 146 -6.08 19.69 -3.97
N PRO A 147 -7.00 18.90 -3.38
CA PRO A 147 -8.43 19.20 -3.47
C PRO A 147 -8.85 20.52 -2.80
N HIS A 148 -8.09 20.98 -1.80
CA HIS A 148 -8.39 22.20 -1.03
C HIS A 148 -7.75 23.47 -1.60
N ASP A 149 -6.56 23.35 -2.18
CA ASP A 149 -5.86 24.44 -2.89
C ASP A 149 -5.75 24.07 -4.37
N GLN A 150 -6.82 24.32 -5.11
CA GLN A 150 -7.01 23.74 -6.44
C GLN A 150 -6.18 24.45 -7.50
N ASN A 151 -5.23 23.73 -8.11
CA ASN A 151 -4.62 24.19 -9.34
C ASN A 151 -5.54 23.93 -10.53
N MET A 152 -6.11 24.98 -11.13
CA MET A 152 -7.07 24.87 -12.25
C MET A 152 -6.54 23.98 -13.39
N LYS A 153 -5.27 24.11 -13.79
CA LYS A 153 -4.70 23.32 -14.88
C LYS A 153 -4.66 21.84 -14.51
N THR A 154 -4.18 21.51 -13.31
CA THR A 154 -4.13 20.12 -12.81
C THR A 154 -5.52 19.49 -12.76
N MET A 155 -6.52 20.20 -12.24
CA MET A 155 -7.88 19.67 -12.10
C MET A 155 -8.55 19.45 -13.46
N ARG A 156 -8.35 20.36 -14.41
CA ARG A 156 -8.82 20.18 -15.80
C ARG A 156 -8.16 18.98 -16.47
N THR A 157 -6.83 18.86 -16.35
CA THR A 157 -6.10 17.72 -16.90
C THR A 157 -6.59 16.39 -16.34
N MET A 158 -6.83 16.32 -15.02
CA MET A 158 -7.39 15.13 -14.37
C MET A 158 -8.74 14.72 -14.99
N SER A 159 -9.62 15.69 -15.23
CA SER A 159 -10.93 15.43 -15.84
C SER A 159 -10.81 14.92 -17.28
N ILE A 160 -9.87 15.46 -18.06
CA ILE A 160 -9.59 15.00 -19.43
C ILE A 160 -9.04 13.57 -19.40
N ILE A 161 -8.13 13.25 -18.48
CA ILE A 161 -7.59 11.89 -18.33
C ILE A 161 -8.71 10.88 -18.05
N LEU A 162 -9.63 11.22 -17.13
CA LEU A 162 -10.79 10.38 -16.82
C LEU A 162 -11.73 10.25 -18.03
N MET A 163 -11.97 11.32 -18.79
CA MET A 163 -12.73 11.28 -20.03
C MET A 163 -12.10 10.30 -21.04
N VAL A 164 -10.79 10.42 -21.31
CA VAL A 164 -10.08 9.54 -22.26
C VAL A 164 -10.18 8.08 -21.83
N SER A 165 -10.01 7.80 -20.53
CA SER A 165 -10.15 6.44 -19.99
C SER A 165 -11.53 5.84 -20.28
N ARG A 166 -12.61 6.57 -20.01
CA ARG A 166 -13.99 6.07 -20.23
C ARG A 166 -14.35 6.01 -21.70
N LEU A 167 -13.86 6.94 -22.51
CA LEU A 167 -14.06 6.88 -23.96
C LEU A 167 -13.37 5.66 -24.57
N CYS A 168 -12.15 5.33 -24.11
CA CYS A 168 -11.44 4.13 -24.53
C CYS A 168 -12.24 2.86 -24.18
N LEU A 169 -12.75 2.75 -22.95
CA LEU A 169 -13.62 1.64 -22.54
C LEU A 169 -14.89 1.56 -23.40
N ALA A 170 -15.53 2.69 -23.72
CA ALA A 170 -16.71 2.70 -24.56
C ALA A 170 -16.43 2.15 -25.97
N VAL A 171 -15.26 2.47 -26.54
CA VAL A 171 -14.81 1.94 -27.84
C VAL A 171 -14.49 0.45 -27.75
N GLU A 172 -13.83 0.00 -26.68
CA GLU A 172 -13.54 -1.41 -26.38
C GLU A 172 -14.83 -2.25 -26.27
N TYR A 173 -15.78 -1.85 -25.43
CA TYR A 173 -17.10 -2.51 -25.36
C TYR A 173 -17.87 -2.44 -26.70
N GLY A 174 -17.70 -1.35 -27.47
CA GLY A 174 -18.23 -1.22 -28.83
C GLY A 174 -17.66 -2.25 -29.81
N SER A 175 -16.36 -2.54 -29.71
CA SER A 175 -15.70 -3.60 -30.48
C SER A 175 -16.31 -4.96 -30.16
N ILE A 176 -16.56 -5.26 -28.87
CA ILE A 176 -17.19 -6.53 -28.47
C ILE A 176 -18.63 -6.61 -28.99
N LEU A 177 -19.41 -5.53 -28.92
CA LEU A 177 -20.76 -5.47 -29.48
C LEU A 177 -20.81 -5.88 -30.96
N TRP A 178 -19.82 -5.45 -31.75
CA TRP A 178 -19.72 -5.83 -33.15
C TRP A 178 -19.62 -7.36 -33.35
N HIS A 179 -18.90 -8.04 -32.46
CA HIS A 179 -18.73 -9.50 -32.49
C HIS A 179 -19.97 -10.25 -32.00
N VAL A 180 -20.66 -9.72 -30.99
CA VAL A 180 -21.86 -10.37 -30.41
C VAL A 180 -23.20 -9.92 -31.01
N ARG A 181 -23.20 -9.05 -32.03
CA ARG A 181 -24.43 -8.49 -32.64
C ARG A 181 -25.43 -9.53 -33.16
N LYS A 182 -24.97 -10.76 -33.45
CA LYS A 182 -25.84 -11.87 -33.86
C LYS A 182 -26.74 -12.37 -32.70
N TYR A 183 -26.32 -12.19 -31.46
CA TYR A 183 -27.03 -12.60 -30.25
C TYR A 183 -27.90 -11.45 -29.71
N LYS A 184 -29.14 -11.32 -30.22
CA LYS A 184 -30.04 -10.19 -29.92
C LYS A 184 -30.25 -9.92 -28.42
N LYS A 185 -30.27 -10.96 -27.58
CA LYS A 185 -30.43 -10.85 -26.12
C LYS A 185 -29.22 -10.20 -25.42
N GLN A 186 -28.04 -10.23 -26.05
CA GLN A 186 -26.79 -9.75 -25.47
C GLN A 186 -26.40 -8.35 -25.95
N VAL A 187 -27.12 -7.80 -26.93
CA VAL A 187 -26.93 -6.43 -27.42
C VAL A 187 -27.26 -5.42 -26.31
N LEU A 188 -28.34 -5.64 -25.56
CA LEU A 188 -28.76 -4.74 -24.47
C LEU A 188 -27.69 -4.56 -23.38
N PRO A 189 -27.17 -5.62 -22.72
CA PRO A 189 -26.14 -5.45 -21.69
C PRO A 189 -24.87 -4.74 -22.21
N MET A 190 -24.50 -5.00 -23.46
CA MET A 190 -23.34 -4.35 -24.07
C MET A 190 -23.60 -2.85 -24.34
N MET A 191 -24.78 -2.52 -24.87
CA MET A 191 -25.21 -1.12 -25.07
C MET A 191 -25.31 -0.35 -23.76
N LEU A 192 -25.75 -1.00 -22.67
CA LEU A 192 -25.78 -0.37 -21.34
C LEU A 192 -24.36 -0.03 -20.87
N GLN A 193 -23.37 -0.91 -21.08
CA GLN A 193 -21.97 -0.63 -20.71
C GLN A 193 -21.33 0.46 -21.57
N ILE A 194 -21.58 0.45 -22.89
CA ILE A 194 -21.12 1.49 -23.80
C ILE A 194 -21.74 2.84 -23.39
N GLY A 195 -23.06 2.86 -23.17
CA GLY A 195 -23.79 4.06 -22.77
C GLY A 195 -23.33 4.62 -21.44
N LEU A 196 -23.07 3.75 -20.45
CA LEU A 196 -22.53 4.14 -19.15
C LEU A 196 -21.16 4.83 -19.30
N ASN A 197 -20.22 4.17 -19.96
CA ASN A 197 -18.86 4.70 -20.16
C ASN A 197 -18.87 5.99 -20.99
N PHE A 198 -19.67 6.04 -22.06
CA PHE A 198 -19.80 7.23 -22.89
C PHE A 198 -20.42 8.41 -22.14
N ALA A 199 -21.49 8.17 -21.37
CA ALA A 199 -22.12 9.21 -20.56
C ALA A 199 -21.13 9.77 -19.52
N LEU A 200 -20.40 8.90 -18.82
CA LEU A 200 -19.37 9.31 -17.87
C LEU A 200 -18.24 10.11 -18.53
N ALA A 201 -17.78 9.69 -19.73
CA ALA A 201 -16.79 10.44 -20.49
C ALA A 201 -17.28 11.87 -20.80
N MET A 202 -18.51 12.01 -21.30
CA MET A 202 -19.09 13.33 -21.62
C MET A 202 -19.29 14.20 -20.38
N ILE A 203 -19.64 13.60 -19.23
CA ILE A 203 -19.75 14.35 -17.97
C ILE A 203 -18.36 14.82 -17.50
N TYR A 204 -17.32 13.97 -17.58
CA TYR A 204 -15.95 14.39 -17.26
C TYR A 204 -15.43 15.51 -18.18
N LEU A 205 -15.80 15.47 -19.46
CA LEU A 205 -15.53 16.57 -20.38
C LEU A 205 -16.25 17.86 -19.94
N GLY A 206 -17.53 17.78 -19.59
CA GLY A 206 -18.28 18.93 -19.06
C GLY A 206 -17.69 19.50 -17.77
N VAL A 207 -17.27 18.63 -16.85
CA VAL A 207 -16.59 18.98 -15.59
C VAL A 207 -15.29 19.74 -15.86
N THR A 208 -14.55 19.40 -16.92
CA THR A 208 -13.32 20.10 -17.33
C THR A 208 -13.56 21.59 -17.54
N PHE A 209 -14.65 21.96 -18.21
CA PHE A 209 -14.97 23.37 -18.46
C PHE A 209 -15.52 24.10 -17.23
N ARG A 210 -15.96 23.38 -16.20
CA ARG A 210 -16.56 23.96 -15.00
C ARG A 210 -15.52 24.40 -13.96
N PHE A 211 -14.31 23.85 -14.00
CA PHE A 211 -13.20 24.32 -13.16
C PHE A 211 -12.78 25.72 -13.58
N THR A 212 -13.12 26.71 -12.75
CA THR A 212 -12.67 28.11 -12.85
C THR A 212 -11.62 28.36 -11.77
N ASP A 213 -10.86 29.46 -11.87
CA ASP A 213 -10.09 29.95 -10.74
C ASP A 213 -11.08 30.20 -9.57
N HIS A 214 -10.71 29.82 -8.34
CA HIS A 214 -11.51 29.71 -7.10
C HIS A 214 -12.05 28.30 -6.76
N ASN A 215 -11.86 27.93 -5.49
CA ASN A 215 -12.21 26.64 -4.88
C ASN A 215 -13.63 26.19 -5.23
N SER A 216 -13.70 25.21 -6.14
CA SER A 216 -14.95 24.67 -6.63
C SER A 216 -15.13 23.25 -6.11
N ASN A 217 -16.24 22.97 -5.43
CA ASN A 217 -16.59 21.62 -4.96
C ASN A 217 -16.82 20.61 -6.10
N VAL A 218 -16.61 21.02 -7.35
CA VAL A 218 -16.79 20.22 -8.57
C VAL A 218 -15.90 18.98 -8.62
N PHE A 219 -14.74 18.98 -7.96
CA PHE A 219 -13.87 17.78 -7.87
C PHE A 219 -14.57 16.59 -7.20
N MET A 220 -15.56 16.82 -6.34
CA MET A 220 -16.36 15.76 -5.72
C MET A 220 -17.11 14.90 -6.76
N THR A 221 -17.40 15.48 -7.93
CA THR A 221 -18.03 14.79 -9.05
C THR A 221 -17.21 13.58 -9.48
N TRP A 222 -15.87 13.63 -9.42
CA TRP A 222 -15.03 12.50 -9.79
C TRP A 222 -15.26 11.29 -8.89
N TYR A 223 -15.33 11.49 -7.57
CA TYR A 223 -15.52 10.40 -6.63
C TYR A 223 -16.92 9.80 -6.72
N VAL A 224 -17.94 10.66 -6.84
CA VAL A 224 -19.34 10.22 -6.95
C VAL A 224 -19.54 9.43 -8.25
N LEU A 225 -19.05 9.94 -9.38
CA LEU A 225 -19.20 9.26 -10.66
C LEU A 225 -18.41 7.95 -10.74
N ALA A 226 -17.20 7.91 -10.20
CA ALA A 226 -16.42 6.68 -10.10
C ALA A 226 -17.15 5.61 -9.25
N GLY A 227 -17.77 6.00 -8.13
CA GLY A 227 -18.59 5.11 -7.31
C GLY A 227 -19.85 4.62 -8.04
N VAL A 228 -20.57 5.51 -8.72
CA VAL A 228 -21.75 5.17 -9.53
C VAL A 228 -21.38 4.20 -10.65
N GLU A 229 -20.30 4.47 -11.37
CA GLU A 229 -19.78 3.59 -12.42
C GLU A 229 -19.51 2.17 -11.91
N LEU A 230 -18.83 2.07 -10.78
CA LEU A 230 -18.48 0.81 -10.15
C LEU A 230 -19.73 0.01 -9.79
N ILE A 231 -20.68 0.64 -9.09
CA ILE A 231 -21.93 0.02 -8.66
C ILE A 231 -22.75 -0.44 -9.86
N LEU A 232 -22.93 0.42 -10.87
CA LEU A 232 -23.68 0.08 -12.08
C LEU A 232 -22.99 -1.04 -12.86
N THR A 233 -21.66 -1.03 -12.97
CA THR A 233 -20.90 -2.09 -13.66
C THR A 233 -21.12 -3.45 -13.00
N PHE A 234 -21.07 -3.52 -11.66
CA PHE A 234 -21.35 -4.76 -10.93
C PHE A 234 -22.82 -5.17 -10.98
N ALA A 235 -23.75 -4.22 -10.90
CA ALA A 235 -25.18 -4.48 -11.01
C ALA A 235 -25.55 -5.07 -12.38
N ILE A 236 -25.03 -4.48 -13.46
CA ILE A 236 -25.20 -5.00 -14.82
C ILE A 236 -24.58 -6.41 -14.92
N ALA A 237 -23.39 -6.64 -14.37
CA ALA A 237 -22.73 -7.95 -14.36
C ALA A 237 -23.48 -9.02 -13.55
N TYR A 238 -24.25 -8.61 -12.54
CA TYR A 238 -25.09 -9.49 -11.74
C TYR A 238 -26.36 -9.90 -12.49
N ILE A 239 -27.02 -8.93 -13.15
CA ILE A 239 -28.28 -9.14 -13.88
C ILE A 239 -28.06 -9.94 -15.17
N TYR A 240 -26.99 -9.63 -15.92
CA TYR A 240 -26.75 -10.20 -17.25
C TYR A 240 -25.63 -11.25 -17.23
N PRO A 241 -25.92 -12.54 -17.48
CA PRO A 241 -24.93 -13.62 -17.43
C PRO A 241 -23.72 -13.44 -18.36
N VAL A 242 -23.90 -12.77 -19.51
CA VAL A 242 -22.83 -12.50 -20.49
C VAL A 242 -21.71 -11.60 -19.95
N LEU A 243 -22.00 -10.82 -18.90
CA LEU A 243 -21.04 -9.94 -18.22
C LEU A 243 -20.59 -10.49 -16.85
N SER A 244 -20.93 -11.75 -16.55
CA SER A 244 -20.56 -12.43 -15.30
C SER A 244 -19.05 -12.62 -15.18
N PHE A 245 -18.53 -12.51 -13.96
CA PHE A 245 -17.11 -12.77 -13.63
C PHE A 245 -16.82 -14.23 -13.27
N GLN A 246 -17.82 -15.11 -13.37
CA GLN A 246 -17.64 -16.51 -13.00
C GLN A 246 -16.72 -17.25 -13.95
N GLY A 247 -15.70 -17.88 -13.36
CA GLY A 247 -14.68 -18.63 -14.10
C GLY A 247 -13.70 -17.75 -14.86
N THR A 248 -13.57 -16.47 -14.50
CA THR A 248 -12.48 -15.60 -14.97
C THR A 248 -11.35 -15.56 -13.94
N HIS A 249 -10.17 -15.10 -14.35
CA HIS A 249 -9.00 -14.90 -13.48
C HIS A 249 -9.07 -13.62 -12.61
N LEU A 250 -10.24 -12.99 -12.45
CA LEU A 250 -10.43 -11.77 -11.64
C LEU A 250 -9.89 -11.91 -10.21
N MET A 251 -10.17 -13.05 -9.57
CA MET A 251 -9.70 -13.36 -8.22
C MET A 251 -8.17 -13.40 -8.15
N LYS A 252 -7.53 -13.99 -9.16
CA LYS A 252 -6.07 -14.03 -9.29
C LYS A 252 -5.51 -12.62 -9.49
N ARG A 253 -6.13 -11.81 -10.35
CA ARG A 253 -5.69 -10.44 -10.64
C ARG A 253 -5.76 -9.52 -9.42
N ILE A 254 -6.83 -9.59 -8.64
CA ILE A 254 -6.93 -8.84 -7.37
C ILE A 254 -5.86 -9.30 -6.38
N GLY A 255 -5.62 -10.61 -6.27
CA GLY A 255 -4.53 -11.15 -5.43
C GLY A 255 -3.14 -10.69 -5.88
N LEU A 256 -2.88 -10.66 -7.20
CA LEU A 256 -1.64 -10.14 -7.78
C LEU A 256 -1.47 -8.65 -7.48
N LEU A 257 -2.53 -7.85 -7.58
CA LEU A 257 -2.49 -6.45 -7.16
C LEU A 257 -2.12 -6.32 -5.67
N THR A 258 -2.63 -7.20 -4.80
CA THR A 258 -2.21 -7.22 -3.39
C THR A 258 -0.72 -7.55 -3.23
N VAL A 259 -0.18 -8.50 -4.00
CA VAL A 259 1.28 -8.78 -4.00
C VAL A 259 2.05 -7.52 -4.36
N ILE A 260 1.63 -6.83 -5.41
CA ILE A 260 2.27 -5.60 -5.90
C ILE A 260 2.24 -4.50 -4.84
N ILE A 261 1.11 -4.27 -4.17
CA ILE A 261 0.96 -3.29 -3.09
C ILE A 261 1.87 -3.64 -1.90
N VAL A 262 1.91 -4.90 -1.48
CA VAL A 262 2.80 -5.36 -0.42
C VAL A 262 4.27 -5.22 -0.83
N GLY A 263 4.59 -5.49 -2.09
CA GLY A 263 5.92 -5.31 -2.68
C GLY A 263 6.41 -3.86 -2.66
N ASP A 264 5.55 -2.90 -2.99
CA ASP A 264 5.87 -1.47 -2.82
C ASP A 264 6.18 -1.10 -1.36
N GLY A 265 5.51 -1.75 -0.41
CA GLY A 265 5.82 -1.64 1.01
C GLY A 265 7.23 -2.11 1.36
N ILE A 266 7.68 -3.22 0.78
CA ILE A 266 9.07 -3.71 0.95
C ILE A 266 10.06 -2.69 0.39
N ILE A 267 9.81 -2.16 -0.81
CA ILE A 267 10.66 -1.13 -1.43
C ILE A 267 10.77 0.10 -0.50
N THR A 268 9.65 0.55 0.06
CA THR A 268 9.62 1.72 0.94
C THR A 268 10.41 1.48 2.23
N ILE A 269 10.24 0.32 2.88
CA ILE A 269 11.05 -0.04 4.06
C ILE A 269 12.54 -0.12 3.70
N SER A 270 12.89 -0.75 2.58
CA SER A 270 14.28 -0.85 2.14
C SER A 270 14.91 0.53 1.94
N LYS A 271 14.18 1.48 1.33
CA LYS A 271 14.63 2.89 1.22
C LYS A 271 14.89 3.51 2.59
N SER A 272 13.97 3.33 3.55
CA SER A 272 14.15 3.85 4.91
C SER A 272 15.33 3.23 5.63
N VAL A 273 15.58 1.92 5.46
CA VAL A 273 16.76 1.26 6.03
C VAL A 273 18.05 1.84 5.45
N VAL A 274 18.11 2.04 4.12
CA VAL A 274 19.28 2.66 3.49
C VAL A 274 19.54 4.04 4.07
N THR A 275 18.51 4.89 4.21
CA THR A 275 18.65 6.22 4.82
C THR A 275 19.11 6.15 6.28
N ILE A 276 18.67 5.15 7.05
CA ILE A 276 19.13 4.98 8.44
C ILE A 276 20.62 4.60 8.50
N VAL A 277 21.10 3.78 7.55
CA VAL A 277 22.46 3.22 7.54
C VAL A 277 23.53 4.21 7.06
N GLU A 278 23.14 5.27 6.36
CA GLU A 278 24.06 6.33 5.95
C GLU A 278 24.74 7.06 7.13
N SER A 279 24.16 6.97 8.34
CA SER A 279 24.77 7.54 9.55
C SER A 279 25.90 6.66 10.12
N PRO A 280 27.07 7.21 10.51
CA PRO A 280 28.21 6.44 11.04
C PRO A 280 27.89 5.57 12.27
N ASP A 281 26.94 6.00 13.11
CA ASP A 281 26.46 5.30 14.31
C ASP A 281 25.03 4.73 14.13
N ALA A 282 24.65 4.36 12.90
CA ALA A 282 23.30 3.91 12.56
C ALA A 282 22.82 2.68 13.35
N TRP A 283 23.74 1.74 13.60
CA TRP A 283 23.43 0.42 14.11
C TRP A 283 23.54 0.33 15.62
N ASN A 284 22.40 0.43 16.30
CA ASN A 284 22.25 0.06 17.71
C ASN A 284 21.19 -1.06 17.85
N ALA A 285 21.10 -1.69 19.03
CA ALA A 285 20.16 -2.79 19.27
C ALA A 285 18.70 -2.39 19.00
N GLN A 286 18.36 -1.12 19.24
CA GLN A 286 17.04 -0.56 18.96
C GLN A 286 16.76 -0.50 17.45
N THR A 287 17.67 0.06 16.64
CA THR A 287 17.57 0.10 15.18
C THR A 287 17.40 -1.31 14.60
N ILE A 288 18.22 -2.27 15.05
CA ILE A 288 18.13 -3.68 14.59
C ILE A 288 16.75 -4.27 14.92
N GLY A 289 16.26 -4.04 16.15
CA GLY A 289 14.94 -4.50 16.58
C GLY A 289 13.81 -3.91 15.76
N ILE A 290 13.87 -2.61 15.47
CA ILE A 290 12.88 -1.87 14.67
C ILE A 290 12.84 -2.36 13.22
N VAL A 291 14.00 -2.48 12.56
CA VAL A 291 14.07 -2.95 11.17
C VAL A 291 13.59 -4.40 11.07
N THR A 292 13.96 -5.25 12.03
CA THR A 292 13.50 -6.65 12.10
C THR A 292 12.00 -6.73 12.32
N ALA A 293 11.46 -5.93 13.25
CA ALA A 293 10.02 -5.82 13.48
C ALA A 293 9.29 -5.38 12.20
N ALA A 294 9.89 -4.44 11.46
CA ALA A 294 9.29 -3.91 10.26
C ALA A 294 9.20 -4.95 9.13
N ALA A 295 10.31 -5.62 8.83
CA ALA A 295 10.36 -6.71 7.85
C ALA A 295 9.45 -7.89 8.24
N THR A 296 9.46 -8.27 9.53
CA THR A 296 8.62 -9.36 10.04
C THR A 296 7.13 -9.05 9.90
N THR A 297 6.72 -7.79 10.13
CA THR A 297 5.32 -7.38 10.04
C THR A 297 4.81 -7.49 8.61
N ILE A 298 5.55 -6.96 7.62
CA ILE A 298 5.17 -7.08 6.21
C ILE A 298 5.09 -8.55 5.79
N TYR A 299 6.08 -9.35 6.18
CA TYR A 299 6.09 -10.77 5.86
C TYR A 299 4.90 -11.52 6.50
N ALA A 300 4.54 -11.21 7.74
CA ALA A 300 3.38 -11.78 8.40
C ALA A 300 2.06 -11.40 7.68
N VAL A 301 1.89 -10.13 7.30
CA VAL A 301 0.72 -9.67 6.51
C VAL A 301 0.61 -10.46 5.21
N PHE A 302 1.72 -10.60 4.49
CA PHE A 302 1.78 -11.37 3.25
C PHE A 302 1.32 -12.83 3.46
N LEU A 303 1.93 -13.53 4.41
CA LEU A 303 1.61 -14.94 4.69
C LEU A 303 0.14 -15.11 5.08
N ILE A 304 -0.36 -14.28 6.00
CA ILE A 304 -1.74 -14.38 6.49
C ILE A 304 -2.73 -14.17 5.34
N TYR A 305 -2.49 -13.18 4.48
CA TYR A 305 -3.37 -12.89 3.36
C TYR A 305 -3.48 -14.08 2.40
N PHE A 306 -2.36 -14.57 1.89
CA PHE A 306 -2.37 -15.68 0.93
C PHE A 306 -2.76 -17.02 1.57
N ASP A 307 -2.54 -17.19 2.87
CA ASP A 307 -3.00 -18.39 3.58
C ASP A 307 -4.52 -18.45 3.70
N TRP A 308 -5.19 -17.31 3.82
CA TRP A 308 -6.64 -17.23 3.96
C TRP A 308 -7.36 -17.24 2.59
N MET A 309 -6.70 -16.78 1.53
CA MET A 309 -7.30 -16.56 0.20
C MET A 309 -7.06 -17.71 -0.79
N LYS A 310 -7.27 -18.97 -0.38
CA LYS A 310 -6.91 -20.17 -1.18
C LYS A 310 -7.96 -20.63 -2.20
N ASN A 311 -9.19 -20.10 -2.17
CA ASN A 311 -10.28 -20.62 -2.99
C ASN A 311 -10.40 -19.86 -4.31
N PRO A 312 -10.21 -20.52 -5.47
CA PRO A 312 -10.28 -19.86 -6.78
C PRO A 312 -11.72 -19.54 -7.24
N TYR A 313 -12.72 -20.26 -6.73
CA TYR A 313 -14.10 -20.16 -7.21
C TYR A 313 -15.07 -19.78 -6.10
N LEU A 314 -15.75 -18.64 -6.29
CA LEU A 314 -16.82 -18.15 -5.41
C LEU A 314 -18.13 -17.97 -6.21
N PRO A 315 -19.30 -18.14 -5.57
CA PRO A 315 -20.59 -17.79 -6.19
C PRO A 315 -20.64 -16.32 -6.62
N LYS A 316 -21.43 -16.00 -7.68
CA LYS A 316 -21.50 -14.64 -8.29
C LYS A 316 -21.50 -13.50 -7.28
N PHE A 317 -22.46 -13.50 -6.34
CA PHE A 317 -22.60 -12.44 -5.35
C PHE A 317 -21.39 -12.35 -4.41
N ARG A 318 -20.90 -13.50 -3.93
CA ARG A 318 -19.74 -13.53 -3.03
C ARG A 318 -18.47 -13.09 -3.73
N GLN A 319 -18.30 -13.44 -5.01
CA GLN A 319 -17.16 -13.00 -5.82
C GLN A 319 -17.16 -11.47 -5.98
N GLN A 320 -18.29 -10.87 -6.35
CA GLN A 320 -18.41 -9.42 -6.50
C GLN A 320 -18.19 -8.69 -5.16
N LEU A 321 -18.82 -9.16 -4.08
CA LEU A 321 -18.64 -8.59 -2.75
C LEU A 321 -17.19 -8.72 -2.27
N TRP A 322 -16.56 -9.87 -2.53
CA TRP A 322 -15.15 -10.09 -2.25
C TRP A 322 -14.28 -9.08 -3.00
N THR A 323 -14.50 -8.87 -4.31
CA THR A 323 -13.77 -7.87 -5.10
C THR A 323 -13.98 -6.45 -4.57
N LEU A 324 -15.22 -6.06 -4.23
CA LEU A 324 -15.51 -4.73 -3.69
C LEU A 324 -14.85 -4.49 -2.32
N LEU A 325 -14.79 -5.52 -1.47
CA LEU A 325 -14.16 -5.42 -0.15
C LEU A 325 -12.62 -5.33 -0.22
N HIS A 326 -12.00 -5.64 -1.37
CA HIS A 326 -10.58 -5.38 -1.58
C HIS A 326 -10.24 -3.91 -1.69
N TYR A 327 -11.17 -3.04 -2.14
CA TYR A 327 -10.92 -1.61 -2.17
C TYR A 327 -10.56 -1.06 -0.78
N PRO A 328 -11.41 -1.17 0.26
CA PRO A 328 -11.08 -0.67 1.58
C PRO A 328 -9.89 -1.44 2.19
N LEU A 329 -9.69 -2.72 1.85
CA LEU A 329 -8.52 -3.46 2.30
C LEU A 329 -7.24 -2.87 1.74
N HIS A 330 -7.15 -2.68 0.42
CA HIS A 330 -5.96 -2.15 -0.23
C HIS A 330 -5.67 -0.74 0.27
N LEU A 331 -6.70 0.11 0.41
CA LEU A 331 -6.52 1.45 1.00
C LEU A 331 -5.97 1.38 2.43
N ALA A 332 -6.52 0.51 3.28
CA ALA A 332 -6.05 0.33 4.65
C ALA A 332 -4.62 -0.24 4.70
N LEU A 333 -4.29 -1.20 3.85
CA LEU A 333 -2.94 -1.77 3.75
C LEU A 333 -1.92 -0.74 3.28
N CYS A 334 -2.26 0.04 2.27
CA CYS A 334 -1.45 1.15 1.76
C CYS A 334 -1.15 2.16 2.87
N LEU A 335 -2.18 2.65 3.57
CA LEU A 335 -2.03 3.56 4.71
C LEU A 335 -1.22 2.94 5.85
N PHE A 336 -1.47 1.67 6.15
CA PHE A 336 -0.74 0.95 7.19
C PHE A 336 0.76 0.88 6.88
N ILE A 337 1.12 0.40 5.69
CA ILE A 337 2.52 0.25 5.26
C ILE A 337 3.24 1.61 5.21
N GLN A 338 2.57 2.64 4.65
CA GLN A 338 3.09 4.00 4.60
C GLN A 338 3.40 4.54 5.99
N GLY A 339 2.40 4.52 6.88
CA GLY A 339 2.54 5.07 8.22
C GLY A 339 3.52 4.27 9.07
N PHE A 340 3.50 2.95 8.95
CA PHE A 340 4.42 2.06 9.65
C PHE A 340 5.88 2.33 9.24
N THR A 341 6.13 2.60 7.95
CA THR A 341 7.47 2.98 7.48
C THR A 341 7.89 4.37 7.99
N GLN A 342 6.96 5.32 8.05
CA GLN A 342 7.24 6.62 8.67
C GLN A 342 7.53 6.50 10.17
N LEU A 343 6.84 5.61 10.89
CA LEU A 343 7.12 5.34 12.30
C LEU A 343 8.52 4.75 12.54
N VAL A 344 9.05 3.96 11.59
CA VAL A 344 10.46 3.49 11.62
C VAL A 344 11.41 4.69 11.61
N ILE A 345 11.19 5.64 10.69
CA ILE A 345 11.98 6.87 10.58
C ILE A 345 11.87 7.71 11.86
N TRP A 346 10.64 7.95 12.34
CA TRP A 346 10.41 8.73 13.57
C TRP A 346 11.06 8.14 14.80
N THR A 347 11.09 6.80 14.91
CA THR A 347 11.77 6.16 16.04
C THR A 347 13.28 6.42 15.99
N LYS A 348 13.89 6.50 14.80
CA LYS A 348 15.30 6.88 14.65
C LYS A 348 15.52 8.37 14.95
N ILE A 349 14.61 9.24 14.52
CA ILE A 349 14.66 10.67 14.83
C ILE A 349 14.68 10.89 16.35
N PHE A 350 13.75 10.27 17.09
CA PHE A 350 13.73 10.41 18.56
C PHE A 350 14.92 9.77 19.26
N ASP A 351 15.47 8.68 18.73
CA ASP A 351 16.73 8.08 19.20
C ASP A 351 17.88 9.10 19.11
N VAL A 352 18.02 9.75 17.95
CA VAL A 352 19.03 10.79 17.74
C VAL A 352 18.79 11.99 18.66
N PHE A 353 17.55 12.47 18.81
CA PHE A 353 17.23 13.57 19.73
C PHE A 353 17.57 13.26 21.18
N LYS A 354 17.25 12.05 21.63
CA LYS A 354 17.61 11.60 22.98
C LYS A 354 19.13 11.58 23.16
N HIS A 355 19.86 11.11 22.16
CA HIS A 355 21.32 11.11 22.18
C HIS A 355 21.90 12.53 22.15
N LEU A 356 21.38 13.45 21.33
CA LEU A 356 21.80 14.85 21.31
C LEU A 356 21.62 15.53 22.67
N ASN A 357 20.46 15.34 23.30
CA ASN A 357 20.18 15.93 24.61
C ASN A 357 21.04 15.31 25.72
N SER A 358 21.31 13.99 25.65
CA SER A 358 22.16 13.30 26.63
C SER A 358 23.66 13.50 26.43
N SER A 359 24.09 13.83 25.21
CA SER A 359 25.50 14.00 24.84
C SER A 359 25.92 15.46 24.85
N SER A 360 25.17 16.34 25.53
CA SER A 360 25.50 17.74 25.70
C SER A 360 26.94 17.90 26.21
N VAL A 361 27.86 18.03 25.25
CA VAL A 361 29.31 18.13 25.43
C VAL A 361 29.68 19.28 26.37
N LEU A 362 28.78 20.26 26.52
CA LEU A 362 28.91 21.38 27.44
C LEU A 362 28.50 21.05 28.89
N LEU A 363 27.36 20.38 29.11
CA LEU A 363 26.80 20.18 30.47
C LEU A 363 27.48 19.02 31.22
N ASP A 364 27.95 17.99 30.53
CA ASP A 364 28.63 16.86 31.17
C ASP A 364 30.08 17.20 31.60
N ASN A 365 30.59 18.36 31.18
CA ASN A 365 31.91 18.84 31.57
C ASN A 365 31.82 20.21 32.27
N THR A 366 31.02 20.27 33.33
CA THR A 366 30.94 21.40 34.27
C THR A 366 32.32 21.93 34.70
N SER A 367 33.31 21.05 34.79
CA SER A 367 34.70 21.41 35.09
C SER A 367 35.41 22.24 34.01
N LEU A 368 35.07 22.02 32.72
CA LEU A 368 35.53 22.82 31.59
C LEU A 368 34.76 24.14 31.50
N MET A 369 33.43 24.12 31.66
CA MET A 369 32.61 25.34 31.63
C MET A 369 33.02 26.33 32.73
N ALA A 370 33.37 25.84 33.93
CA ALA A 370 33.79 26.69 35.05
C ALA A 370 35.06 27.53 34.77
N LYS A 371 35.84 27.17 33.74
CA LYS A 371 37.08 27.85 33.32
C LYS A 371 37.05 28.27 31.85
N ALA A 372 35.92 28.11 31.18
CA ALA A 372 35.82 28.36 29.75
C ALA A 372 35.69 29.86 29.47
N THR A 373 36.27 30.28 28.34
CA THR A 373 35.94 31.55 27.70
C THR A 373 34.82 31.34 26.71
N THR A 374 34.08 32.38 26.37
CA THR A 374 33.02 32.35 25.35
C THR A 374 33.56 31.79 24.03
N LYS A 375 34.79 32.14 23.65
CA LYS A 375 35.43 31.59 22.45
C LYS A 375 35.59 30.07 22.51
N MET A 376 36.03 29.51 23.63
CA MET A 376 36.17 28.06 23.78
C MET A 376 34.82 27.34 23.65
N ILE A 377 33.76 27.94 24.22
CA ILE A 377 32.41 27.37 24.13
C ILE A 377 31.90 27.40 22.69
N VAL A 378 32.06 28.54 21.99
CA VAL A 378 31.68 28.66 20.58
C VAL A 378 32.46 27.67 19.71
N ASP A 379 33.77 27.53 19.91
CA ASP A 379 34.61 26.60 19.14
C ASP A 379 34.17 25.13 19.33
N GLU A 380 33.81 24.73 20.55
CA GLU A 380 33.31 23.37 20.83
C GLU A 380 31.90 23.15 20.26
N LEU A 381 30.99 24.12 20.42
CA LEU A 381 29.66 24.07 19.81
C LEU A 381 29.75 23.98 18.28
N GLN A 382 30.61 24.78 17.67
CA GLN A 382 30.83 24.76 16.23
C GLN A 382 31.35 23.39 15.77
N LYS A 383 32.26 22.75 16.50
CA LYS A 383 32.68 21.37 16.19
C LYS A 383 31.53 20.38 16.27
N VAL A 384 30.69 20.46 17.31
CA VAL A 384 29.52 19.58 17.47
C VAL A 384 28.54 19.76 16.33
N VAL A 385 28.17 21.01 16.02
CA VAL A 385 27.25 21.35 14.93
C VAL A 385 27.82 20.92 13.58
N THR A 386 29.11 21.15 13.35
CA THR A 386 29.76 20.78 12.07
C THR A 386 29.77 19.27 11.89
N LYS A 387 30.18 18.50 12.91
CA LYS A 387 30.15 17.04 12.88
C LYS A 387 28.73 16.50 12.70
N PHE A 388 27.75 17.15 13.31
CA PHE A 388 26.34 16.81 13.14
C PHE A 388 25.88 17.07 11.71
N PHE A 389 26.19 18.22 11.12
CA PHE A 389 25.84 18.56 9.73
C PHE A 389 26.64 17.77 8.69
N GLU A 390 27.82 17.25 9.02
CA GLU A 390 28.51 16.26 8.18
C GLU A 390 27.74 14.93 8.11
N THR A 391 27.02 14.58 9.18
CA THR A 391 26.22 13.35 9.26
C THR A 391 24.79 13.54 8.72
N TYR A 392 24.19 14.68 9.04
CA TYR A 392 22.83 15.06 8.68
C TYR A 392 22.88 16.39 7.93
N THR A 393 23.21 16.31 6.65
CA THR A 393 23.47 17.50 5.82
C THR A 393 22.22 18.36 5.69
N PRO A 394 22.25 19.63 6.15
CA PRO A 394 21.18 20.58 5.90
C PRO A 394 20.99 20.76 4.40
N GLN A 395 19.75 20.62 3.94
CA GLN A 395 19.36 20.82 2.54
C GLN A 395 19.04 22.28 2.24
N TYR A 396 18.67 23.07 3.26
CA TYR A 396 18.27 24.47 3.11
C TYR A 396 19.23 25.42 3.82
N ILE A 397 19.47 26.57 3.16
CA ILE A 397 20.32 27.64 3.71
C ILE A 397 19.75 28.27 4.97
N THR A 398 18.43 28.21 5.15
CA THR A 398 17.74 28.69 6.36
C THR A 398 18.26 28.00 7.60
N THR A 399 18.43 26.68 7.54
CA THR A 399 18.89 25.84 8.65
C THR A 399 20.34 26.15 9.02
N LEU A 400 21.19 26.40 8.01
CA LEU A 400 22.55 26.89 8.23
C LEU A 400 22.57 28.28 8.88
N ASN A 401 21.76 29.21 8.36
CA ASN A 401 21.67 30.57 8.89
C ASN A 401 21.19 30.60 10.34
N THR A 402 20.25 29.73 10.73
CA THR A 402 19.78 29.62 12.12
C THR A 402 20.91 29.15 13.05
N ALA A 403 21.69 28.14 12.63
CA ALA A 403 22.83 27.67 13.40
C ALA A 403 23.93 28.75 13.54
N ASP A 404 24.26 29.44 12.44
CA ASP A 404 25.26 30.50 12.43
C ASP A 404 24.82 31.71 13.28
N ALA A 405 23.54 32.09 13.21
CA ALA A 405 22.97 33.16 14.02
C ALA A 405 23.02 32.83 15.51
N ALA A 406 22.71 31.58 15.88
CA ALA A 406 22.78 31.12 17.25
C ALA A 406 24.23 31.10 17.79
N LEU A 407 25.20 30.57 17.03
CA LEU A 407 26.62 30.62 17.40
C LEU A 407 27.11 32.06 17.56
N LYS A 408 26.66 32.97 16.68
CA LYS A 408 26.98 34.40 16.77
C LYS A 408 26.36 35.05 18.01
N ASN A 409 25.13 34.72 18.38
CA ASN A 409 24.51 35.23 19.60
C ASN A 409 25.29 34.77 20.85
N ILE A 410 25.72 33.50 20.90
CA ILE A 410 26.57 32.98 21.98
C ILE A 410 27.90 33.75 22.06
N SER A 411 28.47 34.13 20.92
CA SER A 411 29.72 34.90 20.87
C SER A 411 29.65 36.28 21.52
N THR A 412 28.43 36.80 21.78
CA THR A 412 28.21 38.08 22.46
C THR A 412 28.17 37.98 23.99
N ILE A 413 28.08 36.76 24.53
CA ILE A 413 28.00 36.51 25.98
C ILE A 413 29.35 36.79 26.65
N ASN A 414 29.31 37.40 27.84
CA ASN A 414 30.50 37.73 28.61
C ASN A 414 31.20 36.47 29.16
N ASP A 415 32.55 36.43 29.14
CA ASP A 415 33.34 35.32 29.71
C ASP A 415 33.01 35.03 31.20
N THR A 416 32.53 36.02 31.95
CA THR A 416 32.12 35.86 33.36
C THR A 416 30.83 35.05 33.56
N PHE A 417 30.05 34.85 32.50
CA PHE A 417 28.82 34.06 32.49
C PHE A 417 29.08 32.58 32.80
N TRP A 418 30.09 31.97 32.16
CA TRP A 418 30.32 30.51 32.24
C TRP A 418 30.66 29.99 33.65
N PRO A 419 31.54 30.65 34.42
CA PRO A 419 31.76 30.27 35.81
C PRO A 419 30.53 30.52 36.71
N GLN A 420 29.75 31.57 36.44
CA GLN A 420 28.55 31.89 37.20
C GLN A 420 27.43 30.89 36.99
N ILE A 421 27.18 30.47 35.75
CA ILE A 421 26.12 29.49 35.46
C ILE A 421 26.43 28.11 36.05
N VAL A 422 27.71 27.71 36.09
CA VAL A 422 28.13 26.49 36.80
C VAL A 422 27.90 26.63 38.30
N LYS A 423 28.29 27.77 38.89
CA LYS A 423 28.09 28.03 40.31
C LYS A 423 26.61 28.04 40.69
N TYR A 424 25.77 28.66 39.87
CA TYR A 424 24.32 28.66 40.04
C TYR A 424 23.75 27.24 39.94
N SER A 425 24.21 26.45 38.97
CA SER A 425 23.80 25.04 38.82
C SER A 425 24.13 24.19 40.06
N ASP A 426 25.24 24.49 40.76
CA ASP A 426 25.66 23.76 41.95
C ASP A 426 24.94 24.24 43.23
N THR A 427 24.73 25.55 43.38
CA THR A 427 24.17 26.12 44.62
C THR A 427 22.64 26.22 44.59
N ASN A 428 22.05 26.35 43.40
CA ASN A 428 20.63 26.63 43.17
C ASN A 428 20.12 27.84 43.98
N GLN A 429 20.97 28.86 44.17
CA GLN A 429 20.67 30.08 44.93
C GLN A 429 20.57 31.29 44.00
N ASP A 430 19.49 32.06 44.10
CA ASP A 430 19.23 33.25 43.26
C ASP A 430 20.38 34.27 43.26
N LYS A 431 21.15 34.35 44.35
CA LYS A 431 22.30 35.27 44.48
C LYS A 431 23.47 34.93 43.54
N ASP A 432 23.53 33.69 43.05
CA ASP A 432 24.56 33.19 42.16
C ASP A 432 24.08 33.18 40.69
N PHE A 433 22.84 33.62 40.43
CA PHE A 433 22.25 33.67 39.09
C PHE A 433 23.05 34.62 38.18
N PRO A 434 23.38 34.20 36.94
CA PRO A 434 24.11 35.05 35.98
C PRO A 434 23.28 36.25 35.51
N ASP A 435 23.90 37.16 34.75
CA ASP A 435 23.16 38.27 34.13
C ASP A 435 21.94 37.76 33.34
N GLN A 436 20.77 38.35 33.57
CA GLN A 436 19.51 37.90 33.00
C GLN A 436 19.50 37.98 31.46
N ASN A 437 20.15 38.98 30.87
CA ASN A 437 20.19 39.13 29.42
C ASN A 437 21.14 38.11 28.80
N ASP A 438 22.31 37.89 29.40
CA ASP A 438 23.26 36.86 28.96
C ASP A 438 22.63 35.46 29.11
N TYR A 439 21.90 35.20 30.20
CA TYR A 439 21.15 33.96 30.41
C TYR A 439 20.08 33.75 29.34
N GLN A 440 19.26 34.76 29.07
CA GLN A 440 18.23 34.66 28.04
C GLN A 440 18.84 34.45 26.64
N THR A 441 19.91 35.18 26.32
CA THR A 441 20.65 35.05 25.05
C THR A 441 21.22 33.64 24.90
N PHE A 442 21.78 33.07 25.97
CA PHE A 442 22.26 31.69 25.99
C PHE A 442 21.14 30.69 25.72
N VAL A 443 20.01 30.82 26.43
CA VAL A 443 18.85 29.93 26.28
C VAL A 443 18.30 30.00 24.87
N ASP A 444 18.05 31.20 24.35
CA ASP A 444 17.50 31.40 23.01
C ASP A 444 18.44 30.86 21.92
N ALA A 445 19.75 31.08 22.07
CA ALA A 445 20.73 30.56 21.12
C ALA A 445 20.87 29.02 21.19
N MET A 446 20.81 28.42 22.38
CA MET A 446 20.80 26.96 22.52
C MET A 446 19.55 26.33 21.91
N ILE A 447 18.38 26.96 22.08
CA ILE A 447 17.14 26.55 21.40
C ILE A 447 17.33 26.63 19.88
N GLY A 448 17.83 27.76 19.35
CA GLY A 448 18.09 27.92 17.91
C GLY A 448 19.08 26.89 17.34
N LEU A 449 20.15 26.57 18.08
CA LEU A 449 21.10 25.52 17.72
C LEU A 449 20.45 24.14 17.68
N MET A 450 19.70 23.78 18.73
CA MET A 450 18.99 22.50 18.78
C MET A 450 17.98 22.42 17.64
N SER A 451 17.15 23.44 17.44
CA SER A 451 16.22 23.53 16.32
C SER A 451 16.89 23.37 14.95
N ALA A 452 18.04 24.00 14.72
CA ALA A 452 18.78 23.85 13.46
C ALA A 452 19.26 22.41 13.25
N MET A 453 19.73 21.75 14.31
CA MET A 453 20.11 20.33 14.28
C MET A 453 18.89 19.42 14.07
N GLU A 454 17.78 19.71 14.73
CA GLU A 454 16.52 18.98 14.55
C GLU A 454 16.01 19.12 13.10
N ASN A 455 16.02 20.33 12.55
CA ASN A 455 15.62 20.59 11.18
C ASN A 455 16.55 19.89 10.17
N ALA A 456 17.87 19.93 10.35
CA ALA A 456 18.81 19.23 9.49
C ALA A 456 18.58 17.70 9.49
N LEU A 457 18.25 17.14 10.66
CA LEU A 457 17.87 15.74 10.79
C LEU A 457 16.57 15.43 10.03
N LEU A 458 15.52 16.24 10.24
CA LEU A 458 14.24 16.08 9.56
C LEU A 458 14.39 16.20 8.03
N GLU A 459 15.19 17.16 7.55
CA GLU A 459 15.50 17.37 6.13
C GLU A 459 16.19 16.16 5.50
N THR A 460 17.12 15.52 6.23
CA THR A 460 17.78 14.27 5.79
C THR A 460 16.76 13.16 5.53
N PHE A 461 15.70 13.10 6.35
CA PHE A 461 14.58 12.17 6.15
C PHE A 461 13.47 12.70 5.24
N LYS A 462 13.72 13.79 4.50
CA LYS A 462 12.78 14.47 3.58
C LYS A 462 11.54 15.06 4.27
N ILE A 463 11.66 15.39 5.55
CA ILE A 463 10.63 16.04 6.38
C ILE A 463 10.97 17.53 6.46
N ASN A 464 10.44 18.34 5.53
CA ASN A 464 10.87 19.74 5.35
C ASN A 464 10.00 20.75 6.12
N LEU A 465 9.88 20.62 7.45
CA LEU A 465 8.99 21.49 8.24
C LEU A 465 9.38 22.97 8.19
N ALA A 466 10.67 23.29 8.32
CA ALA A 466 11.19 24.66 8.28
C ALA A 466 10.70 25.43 7.05
N LYS A 467 10.84 24.80 5.87
CA LYS A 467 10.40 25.38 4.60
C LYS A 467 8.88 25.52 4.52
N GLU A 468 8.13 24.52 4.98
CA GLU A 468 6.67 24.56 4.95
C GLU A 468 6.11 25.70 5.81
N VAL A 469 6.68 25.93 7.00
CA VAL A 469 6.29 27.05 7.87
C VAL A 469 6.69 28.39 7.25
N ASP A 470 7.91 28.51 6.71
CA ASP A 470 8.39 29.73 6.06
C ASP A 470 7.52 30.12 4.86
N ASP A 471 7.19 29.17 3.99
CA ASP A 471 6.31 29.38 2.83
C ASP A 471 4.89 29.79 3.28
N GLU A 472 4.36 29.17 4.34
CA GLU A 472 3.04 29.51 4.90
C GLU A 472 3.02 30.92 5.51
N ASN A 473 4.02 31.27 6.32
CA ASN A 473 4.12 32.58 6.95
C ASN A 473 4.30 33.69 5.91
N LYS A 474 5.11 33.46 4.87
CA LYS A 474 5.23 34.37 3.72
C LYS A 474 3.91 34.56 3.00
N SER A 475 3.16 33.48 2.76
CA SER A 475 1.86 33.55 2.07
C SER A 475 0.81 34.34 2.86
N LYS A 476 0.86 34.27 4.19
CA LYS A 476 -0.06 34.97 5.11
C LYS A 476 0.43 36.37 5.51
N GLY A 477 1.62 36.78 5.07
CA GLY A 477 2.24 38.05 5.46
C GLY A 477 2.58 38.15 6.95
N ILE A 478 2.79 37.01 7.62
CA ILE A 478 3.10 36.95 9.05
C ILE A 478 4.61 37.15 9.22
N GLN A 479 5.00 38.17 9.98
CA GLN A 479 6.37 38.33 10.49
C GLN A 479 6.42 37.80 11.92
N GLN A 480 7.07 36.66 12.12
CA GLN A 480 7.29 36.09 13.45
C GLN A 480 8.65 36.47 14.01
N THR A 481 8.77 36.51 15.34
CA THR A 481 10.07 36.49 16.01
C THR A 481 10.72 35.11 15.83
N ASP A 482 12.05 35.03 15.92
CA ASP A 482 12.77 33.75 15.80
C ASP A 482 12.22 32.70 16.77
N SER A 483 11.94 33.08 18.02
CA SER A 483 11.30 32.22 19.02
C SER A 483 9.88 31.76 18.65
N GLY A 484 9.11 32.61 17.96
CA GLY A 484 7.76 32.26 17.49
C GLY A 484 7.79 31.25 16.36
N PHE A 485 8.74 31.42 15.43
CA PHE A 485 8.98 30.49 14.33
C PHE A 485 9.37 29.10 14.84
N GLU A 486 10.29 29.02 15.81
CA GLU A 486 10.71 27.76 16.40
C GLU A 486 9.58 27.06 17.17
N SER A 487 8.74 27.82 17.88
CA SER A 487 7.56 27.27 18.56
C SER A 487 6.56 26.67 17.56
N GLU A 488 6.30 27.35 16.44
CA GLU A 488 5.39 26.84 15.39
C GLU A 488 5.96 25.58 14.74
N LEU A 489 7.27 25.53 14.49
CA LEU A 489 7.93 24.36 13.94
C LEU A 489 7.77 23.12 14.82
N ASN A 490 8.06 23.26 16.11
CA ASN A 490 7.91 22.18 17.08
C ASN A 490 6.44 21.72 17.18
N GLU A 491 5.49 22.66 17.21
CA GLU A 491 4.06 22.33 17.21
C GLU A 491 3.67 21.51 15.97
N LYS A 492 4.05 21.95 14.77
CA LYS A 492 3.77 21.22 13.52
C LYS A 492 4.46 19.86 13.47
N MET A 493 5.64 19.72 14.05
CA MET A 493 6.36 18.45 14.14
C MET A 493 5.53 17.43 14.92
N TRP A 494 5.07 17.83 16.11
CA TRP A 494 4.25 16.98 16.97
C TRP A 494 2.89 16.66 16.35
N ILE A 495 2.22 17.64 15.73
CA ILE A 495 0.95 17.41 15.01
C ILE A 495 1.13 16.36 13.90
N ARG A 496 2.21 16.50 13.11
CA ARG A 496 2.53 15.55 12.03
C ARG A 496 2.79 14.15 12.58
N PHE A 497 3.65 14.04 13.58
CA PHE A 497 3.96 12.74 14.18
C PHE A 497 2.72 12.08 14.80
N GLN A 498 1.88 12.83 15.53
CA GLN A 498 0.63 12.32 16.11
C GLN A 498 -0.36 11.85 15.03
N LEU A 499 -0.46 12.58 13.91
CA LEU A 499 -1.28 12.14 12.77
C LEU A 499 -0.79 10.78 12.27
N ILE A 500 0.52 10.64 12.05
CA ILE A 500 1.17 9.41 11.58
C ILE A 500 0.93 8.25 12.52
N PHE A 501 1.17 8.46 13.81
CA PHE A 501 0.88 7.47 14.85
C PHE A 501 -0.58 7.00 14.80
N ASN A 502 -1.52 7.94 14.81
CA ASN A 502 -2.95 7.65 14.87
C ASN A 502 -3.43 6.86 13.64
N TYR A 503 -3.14 7.33 12.43
CA TYR A 503 -3.63 6.64 11.23
C TYR A 503 -2.94 5.28 11.04
N THR A 504 -1.68 5.12 11.45
CA THR A 504 -0.96 3.84 11.33
C THR A 504 -1.62 2.75 12.16
N TYR A 505 -1.89 3.02 13.44
CA TYR A 505 -2.53 2.05 14.35
C TYR A 505 -3.97 1.73 13.93
N ILE A 506 -4.71 2.76 13.52
CA ILE A 506 -6.08 2.58 13.00
C ILE A 506 -6.04 1.72 11.72
N ALA A 507 -5.18 2.04 10.76
CA ALA A 507 -5.05 1.32 9.50
C ALA A 507 -4.56 -0.12 9.70
N ALA A 508 -3.63 -0.37 10.63
CA ALA A 508 -3.15 -1.71 10.98
C ALA A 508 -4.31 -2.61 11.47
N GLY A 509 -5.11 -2.10 12.41
CA GLY A 509 -6.25 -2.83 12.95
C GLY A 509 -7.39 -3.03 11.94
N ILE A 510 -7.72 -1.99 11.16
CA ILE A 510 -8.73 -2.08 10.09
C ILE A 510 -8.29 -3.07 9.02
N SER A 511 -7.02 -3.08 8.63
CA SER A 511 -6.49 -4.05 7.65
C SER A 511 -6.74 -5.49 8.12
N LEU A 512 -6.45 -5.79 9.40
CA LEU A 512 -6.72 -7.11 9.97
C LEU A 512 -8.23 -7.44 9.97
N ILE A 513 -9.09 -6.51 10.37
CA ILE A 513 -10.55 -6.72 10.38
C ILE A 513 -11.09 -6.98 8.96
N LEU A 514 -10.62 -6.23 7.97
CA LEU A 514 -11.02 -6.40 6.57
C LEU A 514 -10.50 -7.71 5.98
N MET A 515 -9.27 -8.12 6.33
CA MET A 515 -8.74 -9.44 5.95
C MET A 515 -9.59 -10.57 6.54
N VAL A 516 -10.04 -10.45 7.80
CA VAL A 516 -10.95 -11.43 8.41
C VAL A 516 -12.28 -11.45 7.67
N ALA A 517 -12.86 -10.30 7.35
CA ALA A 517 -14.12 -10.22 6.61
C ALA A 517 -14.01 -10.88 5.22
N LEU A 518 -12.90 -10.65 4.52
CA LEU A 518 -12.59 -11.32 3.26
C LEU A 518 -12.42 -12.83 3.40
N ALA A 519 -11.73 -13.29 4.45
CA ALA A 519 -11.57 -14.72 4.75
C ALA A 519 -12.92 -15.39 5.06
N VAL A 520 -13.84 -14.67 5.67
CA VAL A 520 -15.22 -15.15 5.91
C VAL A 520 -15.98 -15.30 4.59
N ILE A 521 -15.89 -14.32 3.70
CA ILE A 521 -16.57 -14.36 2.39
C ILE A 521 -15.97 -15.45 1.49
N SER A 522 -14.65 -15.64 1.53
CA SER A 522 -13.94 -16.63 0.72
C SER A 522 -14.09 -18.06 1.26
N ARG A 523 -14.68 -18.24 2.44
CA ARG A 523 -14.81 -19.55 3.09
C ARG A 523 -15.81 -20.46 2.37
N THR A 524 -15.33 -21.64 1.99
CA THR A 524 -16.14 -22.73 1.42
C THR A 524 -16.41 -23.86 2.41
N LYS A 525 -15.57 -24.00 3.44
CA LYS A 525 -15.68 -25.06 4.47
C LYS A 525 -16.70 -24.69 5.55
N PRO A 526 -17.42 -25.68 6.12
CA PRO A 526 -18.34 -25.43 7.24
C PRO A 526 -17.61 -24.82 8.44
N TRP A 527 -18.37 -24.12 9.28
CA TRP A 527 -17.84 -23.47 10.48
C TRP A 527 -17.57 -24.49 11.59
N SER A 528 -16.32 -24.57 12.03
CA SER A 528 -15.97 -25.28 13.27
C SER A 528 -15.97 -24.29 14.45
N LYS A 529 -16.23 -24.78 15.67
CA LYS A 529 -16.18 -23.95 16.89
C LYS A 529 -14.84 -23.21 17.01
N TRP A 530 -13.74 -23.92 16.75
CA TRP A 530 -12.40 -23.31 16.75
C TRP A 530 -12.24 -22.21 15.69
N ALA A 531 -12.77 -22.43 14.48
CA ALA A 531 -12.70 -21.41 13.45
C ALA A 531 -13.46 -20.14 13.86
N ILE A 532 -14.66 -20.26 14.43
CA ILE A 532 -15.42 -19.10 14.91
C ILE A 532 -14.63 -18.35 15.98
N THR A 533 -14.18 -19.05 17.03
CA THR A 533 -13.38 -18.46 18.11
C THR A 533 -12.14 -17.74 17.57
N ARG A 534 -11.42 -18.34 16.62
CA ARG A 534 -10.23 -17.75 16.02
C ARG A 534 -10.52 -16.44 15.28
N HIS A 535 -11.58 -16.38 14.46
CA HIS A 535 -11.94 -15.15 13.75
C HIS A 535 -12.37 -14.05 14.73
N ILE A 536 -13.06 -14.41 15.82
CA ILE A 536 -13.41 -13.46 16.90
C ILE A 536 -12.14 -12.90 17.54
N ILE A 537 -11.16 -13.75 17.88
CA ILE A 537 -9.87 -13.30 18.44
C ILE A 537 -9.18 -12.33 17.47
N PHE A 538 -9.17 -12.61 16.17
CA PHE A 538 -8.55 -11.72 15.17
C PHE A 538 -9.25 -10.36 15.09
N ILE A 539 -10.59 -10.33 15.15
CA ILE A 539 -11.34 -9.07 15.20
C ILE A 539 -11.02 -8.29 16.48
N LEU A 540 -10.98 -8.96 17.64
CA LEU A 540 -10.64 -8.33 18.91
C LEU A 540 -9.21 -7.79 18.92
N LEU A 541 -8.25 -8.50 18.33
CA LEU A 541 -6.87 -8.03 18.15
C LEU A 541 -6.83 -6.81 17.22
N GLY A 542 -7.56 -6.84 16.11
CA GLY A 542 -7.65 -5.69 15.20
C GLY A 542 -8.25 -4.46 15.88
N LEU A 543 -9.35 -4.63 16.62
CA LEU A 543 -9.95 -3.57 17.43
C LEU A 543 -8.98 -3.05 18.50
N GLY A 544 -8.31 -3.95 19.21
CA GLY A 544 -7.31 -3.60 20.22
C GLY A 544 -6.19 -2.73 19.64
N THR A 545 -5.64 -3.12 18.48
CA THR A 545 -4.63 -2.34 17.77
C THR A 545 -5.14 -0.95 17.38
N SER A 546 -6.35 -0.84 16.83
CA SER A 546 -6.92 0.47 16.49
C SER A 546 -7.17 1.36 17.71
N LEU A 547 -7.52 0.78 18.85
CA LEU A 547 -7.78 1.52 20.09
C LEU A 547 -6.53 2.10 20.74
N VAL A 548 -5.32 1.65 20.37
CA VAL A 548 -4.05 2.26 20.84
C VAL A 548 -3.96 3.74 20.44
N ALA A 549 -4.59 4.14 19.33
CA ALA A 549 -4.67 5.55 18.92
C ALA A 549 -5.39 6.45 19.95
N LEU A 550 -6.18 5.88 20.87
CA LEU A 550 -6.85 6.64 21.94
C LEU A 550 -5.89 7.10 23.05
N ILE A 551 -4.65 6.58 23.10
CA ILE A 551 -3.64 7.05 24.06
C ILE A 551 -3.41 8.57 23.91
N ARG A 552 -3.66 9.15 22.73
CA ARG A 552 -3.56 10.60 22.48
C ARG A 552 -4.33 11.47 23.46
N TYR A 553 -5.41 10.95 24.08
CA TYR A 553 -6.23 11.71 25.04
C TYR A 553 -5.55 11.86 26.42
N SER A 554 -4.45 11.15 26.65
CA SER A 554 -3.64 11.23 27.86
C SER A 554 -2.24 11.69 27.48
N GLU A 555 -2.00 13.00 27.50
CA GLU A 555 -0.77 13.65 27.04
C GLU A 555 0.52 12.98 27.56
N THR A 556 0.63 12.79 28.88
CA THR A 556 1.82 12.18 29.52
C THR A 556 2.07 10.74 29.06
N ARG A 557 1.03 9.90 29.00
CA ARG A 557 1.15 8.51 28.55
C ARG A 557 1.39 8.42 27.05
N SER A 558 0.89 9.39 26.29
CA SER A 558 1.08 9.48 24.85
C SER A 558 2.54 9.71 24.51
N THR A 559 3.18 10.69 25.13
CA THR A 559 4.59 10.98 24.90
C THR A 559 5.49 9.83 25.35
N GLU A 560 5.24 9.28 26.55
CA GLU A 560 5.99 8.12 27.06
C GLU A 560 5.92 6.92 26.12
N TYR A 561 4.73 6.56 25.64
CA TYR A 561 4.56 5.42 24.74
C TYR A 561 5.14 5.68 23.35
N GLN A 562 4.89 6.87 22.79
CA GLN A 562 5.33 7.24 21.45
C GLN A 562 6.84 7.36 21.30
N GLN A 563 7.53 7.80 22.35
CA GLN A 563 9.00 7.85 22.38
C GLN A 563 9.62 6.51 22.82
N SER A 564 8.82 5.54 23.26
CA SER A 564 9.32 4.23 23.65
C SER A 564 9.69 3.36 22.45
N SER A 565 10.60 2.41 22.65
CA SER A 565 10.96 1.40 21.66
C SER A 565 9.84 0.39 21.36
N TRP A 566 8.69 0.45 22.06
CA TRP A 566 7.58 -0.51 21.94
C TRP A 566 6.56 -0.15 20.84
N MET A 567 6.67 1.03 20.24
CA MET A 567 5.71 1.52 19.26
C MET A 567 5.56 0.59 18.04
N LEU A 568 6.65 0.06 17.48
CA LEU A 568 6.59 -0.87 16.33
C LEU A 568 6.41 -2.33 16.76
N PRO A 569 7.15 -2.84 17.77
CA PRO A 569 6.99 -4.21 18.25
C PRO A 569 5.55 -4.56 18.65
N THR A 570 4.77 -3.60 19.19
CA THR A 570 3.36 -3.85 19.55
C THR A 570 2.55 -4.32 18.35
N ILE A 571 2.66 -3.63 17.20
CA ILE A 571 1.99 -4.02 15.96
C ILE A 571 2.51 -5.38 15.49
N THR A 572 3.83 -5.57 15.47
CA THR A 572 4.45 -6.83 15.03
C THR A 572 4.00 -8.03 15.84
N ILE A 573 3.92 -7.90 17.17
CA ILE A 573 3.48 -8.97 18.07
C ILE A 573 2.04 -9.36 17.75
N VAL A 574 1.14 -8.40 17.50
CA VAL A 574 -0.25 -8.71 17.11
C VAL A 574 -0.28 -9.53 15.82
N TRP A 575 0.44 -9.10 14.78
CA TRP A 575 0.50 -9.83 13.51
C TRP A 575 1.14 -11.22 13.66
N LEU A 576 2.18 -11.37 14.48
CA LEU A 576 2.79 -12.66 14.79
C LEU A 576 1.82 -13.59 15.54
N VAL A 577 1.06 -13.07 16.51
CA VAL A 577 0.03 -13.84 17.21
C VAL A 577 -1.04 -14.32 16.22
N VAL A 578 -1.48 -13.46 15.30
CA VAL A 578 -2.42 -13.85 14.23
C VAL A 578 -1.83 -14.93 13.33
N LEU A 579 -0.56 -14.82 12.94
CA LEU A 579 0.14 -15.80 12.10
C LEU A 579 0.22 -17.17 12.80
N VAL A 580 0.61 -17.19 14.08
CA VAL A 580 0.69 -18.41 14.90
C VAL A 580 -0.69 -19.05 15.03
N LEU A 581 -1.72 -18.29 15.40
CA LEU A 581 -3.10 -18.77 15.54
C LEU A 581 -3.68 -19.29 14.21
N THR A 582 -3.26 -18.71 13.08
CA THR A 582 -3.66 -19.19 11.74
C THR A 582 -3.21 -20.62 11.47
N HIS A 583 -2.00 -20.97 11.92
CA HIS A 583 -1.36 -22.26 11.68
C HIS A 583 -1.73 -23.34 12.72
N ILE A 584 -2.37 -22.95 13.82
CA ILE A 584 -2.89 -23.89 14.83
C ILE A 584 -4.12 -24.63 14.30
N ARG A 585 -3.96 -25.92 14.00
CA ARG A 585 -4.99 -26.80 13.42
C ARG A 585 -6.05 -27.26 14.44
N ASN A 586 -5.65 -27.54 15.67
CA ASN A 586 -6.53 -28.06 16.73
C ASN A 586 -6.80 -26.98 17.80
N PRO A 587 -8.00 -26.94 18.40
CA PRO A 587 -8.29 -26.00 19.46
C PRO A 587 -7.30 -26.15 20.62
N PRO A 588 -6.67 -25.07 21.11
CA PRO A 588 -5.85 -25.15 22.31
C PRO A 588 -6.70 -25.69 23.47
N PRO A 589 -6.14 -26.54 24.36
CA PRO A 589 -6.86 -27.05 25.53
C PRO A 589 -7.36 -25.93 26.46
N LEU A 590 -6.79 -24.72 26.34
CA LEU A 590 -7.22 -23.51 27.03
C LEU A 590 -8.67 -23.09 26.69
N PHE A 591 -9.13 -23.32 25.46
CA PHE A 591 -10.46 -22.88 25.00
C PHE A 591 -11.51 -24.01 25.04
N PHE A 592 -11.10 -25.27 25.03
CA PHE A 592 -12.00 -26.42 25.01
C PHE A 592 -11.44 -27.56 25.88
N LYS A 593 -12.11 -27.83 27.01
CA LYS A 593 -11.81 -28.99 27.88
C LYS A 593 -11.99 -30.29 27.07
N GLY A 594 -10.95 -31.12 26.98
CA GLY A 594 -10.94 -32.38 26.23
C GLY A 594 -10.30 -32.33 24.84
N SER A 595 -9.76 -31.19 24.41
CA SER A 595 -8.98 -31.10 23.17
C SER A 595 -7.63 -31.83 23.30
N GLN A 596 -7.24 -32.63 22.29
CA GLN A 596 -5.93 -33.29 22.25
C GLN A 596 -4.82 -32.25 22.38
N SER A 597 -3.82 -32.52 23.24
CA SER A 597 -2.80 -31.54 23.61
C SER A 597 -1.96 -31.10 22.42
N PHE A 598 -1.47 -29.86 22.52
CA PHE A 598 -0.57 -29.15 21.61
C PHE A 598 0.68 -29.96 21.16
N TRP A 599 1.06 -31.00 21.91
CA TRP A 599 2.23 -31.84 21.67
C TRP A 599 1.92 -33.34 21.45
N SER A 600 0.66 -33.75 21.28
CA SER A 600 0.38 -35.18 21.13
C SER A 600 0.88 -35.70 19.77
N ARG A 601 2.05 -36.35 19.80
CA ARG A 601 2.62 -37.14 18.71
C ARG A 601 1.55 -38.02 18.09
N ARG A 602 1.49 -37.97 16.75
CA ARG A 602 0.71 -38.82 15.84
C ARG A 602 0.71 -40.28 16.34
N LYS A 603 -0.40 -40.74 16.93
CA LYS A 603 -0.66 -42.18 16.95
C LYS A 603 -1.23 -42.54 15.59
N ASN A 604 -0.53 -43.43 14.88
CA ASN A 604 -0.96 -44.04 13.63
C ASN A 604 -2.42 -44.49 13.75
N ASN A 605 -3.30 -43.85 12.98
CA ASN A 605 -4.47 -44.53 12.43
C ASN A 605 -4.26 -44.54 10.93
N GLN A 606 -3.90 -45.72 10.41
CA GLN A 606 -4.17 -46.07 9.02
C GLN A 606 -5.68 -45.88 8.82
N GLN A 607 -6.07 -44.79 8.18
CA GLN A 607 -7.31 -44.79 7.42
C GLN A 607 -7.01 -45.60 6.17
N THR A 608 -7.47 -46.85 6.17
CA THR A 608 -7.67 -47.65 4.98
C THR A 608 -8.48 -46.79 4.01
N TYR A 609 -7.87 -46.40 2.89
CA TYR A 609 -8.62 -45.89 1.76
C TYR A 609 -9.26 -47.11 1.11
N ASP A 610 -10.57 -47.31 1.31
CA ASP A 610 -11.33 -48.23 0.47
C ASP A 610 -11.34 -47.65 -0.94
N TYR A 611 -10.45 -48.16 -1.78
CA TYR A 611 -10.47 -47.94 -3.20
C TYR A 611 -11.66 -48.75 -3.74
N VAL A 612 -12.76 -48.07 -4.07
CA VAL A 612 -13.83 -48.69 -4.86
C VAL A 612 -13.28 -48.84 -6.28
N MET A 613 -12.63 -49.97 -6.54
CA MET A 613 -12.29 -50.43 -7.90
C MET A 613 -13.60 -50.70 -8.64
N PRO A 614 -13.82 -50.14 -9.84
CA PRO A 614 -14.82 -50.67 -10.76
C PRO A 614 -14.40 -52.10 -11.14
N ALA A 615 -15.37 -53.01 -11.18
CA ALA A 615 -15.15 -54.42 -11.48
C ALA A 615 -14.37 -54.61 -12.81
N GLU A 616 -13.27 -55.36 -12.73
CA GLU A 616 -12.48 -55.79 -13.89
C GLU A 616 -13.30 -56.72 -14.78
N GLY A 617 -13.69 -56.21 -15.95
CA GLY A 617 -14.01 -57.00 -17.14
C GLY A 617 -12.86 -56.85 -18.14
N GLN A 618 -12.07 -57.91 -18.25
CA GLN A 618 -10.95 -58.19 -19.16
C GLN A 618 -10.88 -57.36 -20.47
N THR A 619 -9.70 -56.78 -20.76
CA THR A 619 -8.93 -57.09 -21.98
C THR A 619 -7.46 -56.67 -21.81
N ALA A 620 -6.57 -57.61 -22.09
CA ALA A 620 -5.12 -57.52 -21.90
C ALA A 620 -4.43 -56.57 -22.90
N TYR A 621 -3.41 -55.84 -22.43
CA TYR A 621 -2.39 -55.23 -23.29
C TYR A 621 -1.01 -55.76 -22.93
N LYS A 622 -0.32 -56.30 -23.95
CA LYS A 622 1.01 -56.92 -23.87
C LYS A 622 2.08 -55.86 -23.60
N GLY A 623 3.05 -56.21 -22.75
CA GLY A 623 4.12 -55.33 -22.31
C GLY A 623 5.19 -54.99 -23.36
N ALA A 624 5.97 -53.98 -23.03
CA ALA A 624 7.29 -53.70 -23.59
C ALA A 624 8.24 -53.29 -22.44
N PRO A 625 9.57 -53.52 -22.58
CA PRO A 625 10.45 -53.82 -21.46
C PRO A 625 11.11 -52.59 -20.84
N SER A 626 11.51 -52.76 -19.59
CA SER A 626 12.28 -51.83 -18.76
C SER A 626 13.67 -51.54 -19.32
N THR A 627 14.02 -50.26 -19.46
CA THR A 627 15.41 -49.80 -19.52
C THR A 627 15.68 -48.83 -18.38
N GLN A 628 16.46 -49.32 -17.41
CA GLN A 628 17.14 -48.51 -16.41
C GLN A 628 18.14 -47.57 -17.09
N VAL A 629 18.17 -46.30 -16.70
CA VAL A 629 19.35 -45.45 -16.90
C VAL A 629 19.79 -44.90 -15.55
N ARG A 630 21.03 -45.26 -15.20
CA ARG A 630 21.80 -44.88 -14.01
C ARG A 630 22.06 -43.38 -13.98
N SER A 631 22.07 -42.84 -12.76
CA SER A 631 22.72 -41.59 -12.40
C SER A 631 24.24 -41.70 -12.54
N SER A 632 24.89 -40.65 -13.03
CA SER A 632 26.29 -40.38 -12.74
C SER A 632 26.55 -38.87 -12.82
N VAL A 633 26.94 -38.34 -11.66
CA VAL A 633 27.83 -37.19 -11.36
C VAL A 633 27.48 -35.84 -11.99
#